data_AF-A0A1M5HYA2-F1
#
_entry.id   AF-A0A1M5HYA2-F1
#
_cell.length_a   1.000
_cell.length_b   1.000
_cell.length_c   1.000
_cell.angle_alpha   90.00
_cell.angle_beta   90.00
_cell.angle_gamma   90.00
#
_symmetry.space_group_name_H-M   'P 1'
#
loop_
_entity.id
_entity.type
_entity.pdbx_description
1 polymer ?
#
loop_
_entity_poly.entity_id
_entity_poly.type
_entity_poly.pdbx_seq_one_letter_code
_entity_poly.pdbx_strand_id
1 'polypeptide(L)'
;MAKAANGPLGTLNGKLHNLVFYVLNGQHVCRTIGDPGKPSINQLANRQEMSVTMRLVKSIREFISVSFDLEAQGTVKNAHNLATSYIKKKALKGQYPNLSVDYSKVELSHGTLEGARDLKLEKKEKGVQISWNTEGRYDDIVMILLCHPLRRKATSLINASRRDAGTCFIELHHDGFLDEPIEAYICFRAADGKEISDSAYLGNLNGEAETEEQISQKKKYAEVKQRFDVVEADYLLQMKNNRGNPVDSKAFRNLAKEYQVLKNKLEHLPGKPG
;
A
#
# COMPACT_ATOMS: atom_id res chain seq x y z
N MET A 1 -29.34 7.64 6.25
CA MET A 1 -30.50 7.77 7.15
C MET A 1 -31.33 8.95 6.68
N ALA A 2 -32.65 8.82 6.63
CA ALA A 2 -33.55 9.92 6.30
C ALA A 2 -33.57 10.93 7.46
N LYS A 3 -33.51 12.21 7.13
CA LYS A 3 -33.56 13.33 8.07
C LYS A 3 -34.82 14.15 7.79
N ALA A 4 -35.50 14.55 8.85
CA ALA A 4 -36.64 15.46 8.81
C ALA A 4 -36.21 16.79 9.45
N ALA A 5 -35.52 17.64 8.70
CA ALA A 5 -34.92 18.87 9.23
C ALA A 5 -35.98 19.86 9.78
N ASN A 6 -37.20 19.80 9.23
CA ASN A 6 -38.32 20.69 9.57
C ASN A 6 -39.34 20.01 10.51
N GLY A 7 -38.88 19.11 11.38
CA GLY A 7 -39.73 18.40 12.35
C GLY A 7 -40.39 17.12 11.82
N PRO A 8 -41.21 16.45 12.65
CA PRO A 8 -41.71 15.08 12.39
C PRO A 8 -42.60 14.94 11.15
N LEU A 9 -43.32 16.00 10.78
CA LEU A 9 -44.18 16.07 9.59
C LEU A 9 -43.51 16.83 8.43
N GLY A 10 -42.23 17.19 8.59
CA GLY A 10 -41.46 17.92 7.59
C GLY A 10 -40.98 17.02 6.44
N THR A 11 -40.48 17.66 5.39
CA THR A 11 -39.95 16.97 4.21
C THR A 11 -38.77 16.08 4.59
N LEU A 12 -38.88 14.80 4.23
CA LEU A 12 -37.81 13.82 4.44
C LEU A 12 -36.71 13.99 3.38
N ASN A 13 -35.45 13.86 3.79
CA ASN A 13 -34.31 13.80 2.89
C ASN A 13 -33.37 12.66 3.31
N GLY A 14 -33.11 11.72 2.40
CA GLY A 14 -32.28 10.54 2.61
C GLY A 14 -33.06 9.23 2.63
N LYS A 15 -32.41 8.17 3.11
CA LYS A 15 -32.90 6.78 3.04
C LYS A 15 -33.70 6.37 4.30
N LEU A 16 -34.94 5.90 4.10
CA LEU A 16 -35.78 5.25 5.10
C LEU A 16 -36.16 3.85 4.58
N HIS A 17 -35.62 2.81 5.19
CA HIS A 17 -35.80 1.43 4.73
C HIS A 17 -35.47 1.27 3.21
N ASN A 18 -36.46 0.90 2.39
CA ASN A 18 -36.33 0.74 0.94
C ASN A 18 -36.67 2.03 0.16
N LEU A 19 -37.01 3.11 0.85
CA LEU A 19 -37.38 4.38 0.24
C LEU A 19 -36.23 5.39 0.35
N VAL A 20 -36.07 6.20 -0.69
CA VAL A 20 -35.13 7.32 -0.73
C VAL A 20 -35.90 8.57 -1.09
N PHE A 21 -35.86 9.56 -0.19
CA PHE A 21 -36.48 10.86 -0.35
C PHE A 21 -35.41 11.88 -0.74
N TYR A 22 -35.67 12.68 -1.77
CA TYR A 22 -34.77 13.74 -2.24
C TYR A 22 -35.54 14.80 -3.01
N VAL A 23 -34.91 15.95 -3.27
CA VAL A 23 -35.48 17.01 -4.11
C VAL A 23 -34.92 16.88 -5.52
N LEU A 24 -35.80 16.76 -6.50
CA LEU A 24 -35.45 16.74 -7.92
C LEU A 24 -36.12 17.94 -8.60
N ASN A 25 -35.33 18.88 -9.13
CA ASN A 25 -35.83 20.10 -9.77
C ASN A 25 -36.87 20.86 -8.94
N GLY A 26 -36.64 20.97 -7.62
CA GLY A 26 -37.54 21.64 -6.69
C GLY A 26 -38.74 20.81 -6.20
N GLN A 27 -38.95 19.60 -6.72
CA GLN A 27 -40.04 18.71 -6.29
C GLN A 27 -39.54 17.64 -5.32
N HIS A 28 -40.31 17.38 -4.27
CA HIS A 28 -40.02 16.28 -3.34
C HIS A 28 -40.40 14.94 -3.96
N VAL A 29 -39.39 14.11 -4.22
CA VAL A 29 -39.55 12.80 -4.85
C VAL A 29 -39.23 11.71 -3.83
N CYS A 30 -40.06 10.67 -3.83
CA CYS A 30 -39.80 9.41 -3.14
C CYS A 30 -39.65 8.31 -4.18
N ARG A 31 -38.59 7.51 -4.07
CA ARG A 31 -38.39 6.33 -4.91
C ARG A 31 -37.99 5.11 -4.09
N THR A 32 -38.23 3.93 -4.62
CA THR A 32 -37.64 2.69 -4.10
C THR A 32 -36.18 2.53 -4.53
N ILE A 33 -35.40 1.80 -3.74
CA ILE A 33 -34.06 1.36 -4.14
C ILE A 33 -34.25 0.21 -5.14
N GLY A 34 -33.73 0.38 -6.36
CA GLY A 34 -33.73 -0.66 -7.38
C GLY A 34 -32.67 -1.74 -7.10
N ASP A 35 -32.87 -2.93 -7.66
CA ASP A 35 -31.84 -3.98 -7.65
C ASP A 35 -30.69 -3.58 -8.58
N PRO A 36 -29.45 -3.40 -8.05
CA PRO A 36 -28.30 -3.02 -8.87
C PRO A 36 -27.86 -4.11 -9.86
N GLY A 37 -28.37 -5.35 -9.76
CA GLY A 37 -27.99 -6.45 -10.65
C GLY A 37 -26.52 -6.88 -10.50
N LYS A 38 -26.01 -7.62 -11.51
CA LYS A 38 -24.60 -8.04 -11.53
C LYS A 38 -23.69 -6.85 -11.87
N PRO A 39 -22.63 -6.60 -11.08
CA PRO A 39 -21.76 -5.47 -11.32
C PRO A 39 -20.97 -5.60 -12.62
N SER A 40 -20.82 -4.51 -13.36
CA SER A 40 -19.98 -4.46 -14.54
C SER A 40 -18.48 -4.50 -14.19
N ILE A 41 -17.63 -4.78 -15.17
CA ILE A 41 -16.16 -4.77 -14.99
C ILE A 41 -15.68 -3.41 -14.44
N ASN A 42 -16.21 -2.29 -14.97
CA ASN A 42 -15.88 -0.95 -14.48
C ASN A 42 -16.33 -0.72 -13.03
N GLN A 43 -17.48 -1.28 -12.64
CA GLN A 43 -17.92 -1.22 -11.24
C GLN A 43 -17.04 -2.07 -10.32
N LEU A 44 -16.59 -3.24 -10.77
CA LEU A 44 -15.65 -4.08 -10.04
C LEU A 44 -14.28 -3.41 -9.89
N ALA A 45 -13.78 -2.78 -10.97
CA ALA A 45 -12.55 -1.99 -10.94
C ALA A 45 -12.63 -0.87 -9.90
N ASN A 46 -13.69 -0.04 -9.94
CA ASN A 46 -13.87 1.05 -8.97
C ASN A 46 -14.01 0.55 -7.52
N ARG A 47 -14.68 -0.60 -7.31
CA ARG A 47 -14.75 -1.24 -5.98
C ARG A 47 -13.37 -1.68 -5.50
N GLN A 48 -12.54 -2.23 -6.38
CA GLN A 48 -11.17 -2.61 -6.04
C GLN A 48 -10.30 -1.38 -5.75
N GLU A 49 -10.34 -0.35 -6.61
CA GLU A 49 -9.64 0.93 -6.37
C GLU A 49 -9.96 1.49 -4.98
N MET A 50 -11.25 1.50 -4.62
CA MET A 50 -11.70 1.92 -3.31
C MET A 50 -11.16 1.01 -2.19
N SER A 51 -11.21 -0.31 -2.38
CA SER A 51 -10.68 -1.26 -1.39
C SER A 51 -9.18 -1.09 -1.15
N VAL A 52 -8.40 -0.85 -2.21
CA VAL A 52 -6.95 -0.61 -2.11
C VAL A 52 -6.69 0.72 -1.40
N THR A 53 -7.40 1.77 -1.80
CA THR A 53 -7.30 3.10 -1.18
C THR A 53 -7.64 3.07 0.31
N MET A 54 -8.79 2.48 0.68
CA MET A 54 -9.23 2.39 2.08
C MET A 54 -8.24 1.60 2.96
N ARG A 55 -7.57 0.60 2.39
CA ARG A 55 -6.56 -0.18 3.10
C ARG A 55 -5.39 0.70 3.53
N LEU A 56 -4.89 1.54 2.62
CA LEU A 56 -3.82 2.49 2.92
C LEU A 56 -4.32 3.59 3.88
N VAL A 57 -5.45 4.22 3.57
CA VAL A 57 -6.02 5.31 4.39
C VAL A 57 -6.24 4.86 5.84
N LYS A 58 -6.66 3.62 6.06
CA LYS A 58 -6.82 3.04 7.40
C LYS A 58 -5.48 2.92 8.15
N SER A 59 -4.39 2.53 7.48
CA SER A 59 -3.08 2.38 8.13
C SER A 59 -2.44 3.72 8.49
N ILE A 60 -2.81 4.80 7.81
CA ILE A 60 -2.22 6.14 7.98
C ILE A 60 -3.16 7.13 8.68
N ARG A 61 -4.26 6.64 9.28
CA ARG A 61 -5.37 7.47 9.79
C ARG A 61 -4.92 8.57 10.74
N GLU A 62 -3.99 8.26 11.65
CA GLU A 62 -3.46 9.21 12.62
C GLU A 62 -2.74 10.37 11.92
N PHE A 63 -1.84 10.05 10.99
CA PHE A 63 -1.13 11.03 10.18
C PHE A 63 -2.07 11.95 9.40
N ILE A 64 -2.99 11.38 8.62
CA ILE A 64 -3.89 12.17 7.78
C ILE A 64 -4.84 13.04 8.58
N SER A 65 -5.20 12.62 9.81
CA SER A 65 -6.10 13.40 10.66
C SER A 65 -5.49 14.75 11.05
N VAL A 66 -4.17 14.84 11.10
CA VAL A 66 -3.44 16.07 11.41
C VAL A 66 -3.07 16.79 10.12
N SER A 67 -2.60 16.07 9.11
CA SER A 67 -2.04 16.67 7.91
C SER A 67 -3.09 17.27 6.96
N PHE A 68 -4.31 16.73 6.92
CA PHE A 68 -5.42 17.28 6.14
C PHE A 68 -6.41 18.08 6.97
N ASP A 69 -6.12 18.36 8.25
CA ASP A 69 -7.01 19.13 9.11
C ASP A 69 -7.23 20.54 8.55
N LEU A 70 -6.14 21.24 8.19
CA LEU A 70 -6.19 22.60 7.66
C LEU A 70 -6.97 22.70 6.35
N GLU A 71 -6.81 21.76 5.43
CA GLU A 71 -7.57 21.74 4.16
C GLU A 71 -9.06 21.38 4.38
N ALA A 72 -9.37 20.59 5.41
CA ALA A 72 -10.74 20.24 5.74
C ALA A 72 -11.52 21.41 6.35
N GLN A 73 -10.84 22.32 7.04
CA GLN A 73 -11.46 23.48 7.71
C GLN A 73 -12.26 24.34 6.73
N GLY A 74 -13.47 24.71 7.13
CA GLY A 74 -14.38 25.50 6.28
C GLY A 74 -15.03 24.72 5.13
N THR A 75 -14.80 23.42 5.01
CA THR A 75 -15.43 22.57 3.99
C THR A 75 -16.39 21.54 4.59
N VAL A 76 -17.18 20.88 3.74
CA VAL A 76 -18.00 19.72 4.10
C VAL A 76 -17.22 18.39 4.10
N LYS A 77 -15.93 18.41 3.73
CA LYS A 77 -15.08 17.22 3.70
C LYS A 77 -14.35 17.07 5.03
N ASN A 78 -13.98 15.84 5.37
CA ASN A 78 -13.07 15.56 6.48
C ASN A 78 -11.71 15.09 5.93
N ALA A 79 -10.70 15.06 6.80
CA ALA A 79 -9.35 14.60 6.45
C ALA A 79 -9.31 13.24 5.75
N HIS A 80 -10.14 12.29 6.21
CA HIS A 80 -10.25 10.97 5.59
C HIS A 80 -10.73 11.04 4.13
N ASN A 81 -11.74 11.85 3.84
CA ASN A 81 -12.28 12.03 2.49
C ASN A 81 -11.27 12.72 1.56
N LEU A 82 -10.51 13.70 2.08
CA LEU A 82 -9.45 14.37 1.33
C LEU A 82 -8.34 13.38 0.97
N ALA A 83 -7.77 12.68 1.95
CA ALA A 83 -6.75 11.66 1.73
C ALA A 83 -7.22 10.58 0.73
N THR A 84 -8.45 10.10 0.89
CA THR A 84 -9.06 9.14 -0.04
C THR A 84 -9.12 9.68 -1.47
N SER A 85 -9.49 10.95 -1.64
CA SER A 85 -9.58 11.58 -2.95
C SER A 85 -8.20 11.69 -3.61
N TYR A 86 -7.18 12.19 -2.90
CA TYR A 86 -5.83 12.33 -3.44
C TYR A 86 -5.23 10.97 -3.82
N ILE A 87 -5.28 9.99 -2.90
CA ILE A 87 -4.74 8.65 -3.12
C ILE A 87 -5.45 7.95 -4.29
N LYS A 88 -6.79 7.93 -4.32
CA LYS A 88 -7.53 7.24 -5.39
C LYS A 88 -7.26 7.83 -6.78
N LYS A 89 -7.05 9.15 -6.86
CA LYS A 89 -6.85 9.85 -8.14
C LYS A 89 -5.42 9.76 -8.66
N LYS A 90 -4.43 9.76 -7.77
CA LYS A 90 -3.01 9.93 -8.15
C LYS A 90 -2.15 8.70 -7.88
N ALA A 91 -2.48 7.90 -6.88
CA ALA A 91 -1.59 6.91 -6.30
C ALA A 91 -2.03 5.45 -6.54
N LEU A 92 -2.86 5.19 -7.54
CA LEU A 92 -3.21 3.84 -7.95
C LEU A 92 -2.47 3.47 -9.25
N LYS A 93 -1.93 2.26 -9.29
CA LYS A 93 -1.29 1.67 -10.48
C LYS A 93 -1.86 0.28 -10.79
N GLY A 94 -1.62 -0.18 -12.01
CA GLY A 94 -2.12 -1.46 -12.52
C GLY A 94 -3.49 -1.35 -13.19
N GLN A 95 -4.10 -2.50 -13.45
CA GLN A 95 -5.43 -2.62 -14.05
C GLN A 95 -6.19 -3.72 -13.33
N TYR A 96 -7.52 -3.61 -13.23
CA TYR A 96 -8.35 -4.64 -12.62
C TYR A 96 -8.09 -6.01 -13.28
N PRO A 97 -7.90 -7.10 -12.50
CA PRO A 97 -8.06 -7.22 -11.04
C PRO A 97 -6.75 -7.02 -10.23
N ASN A 98 -5.70 -6.45 -10.83
CA ASN A 98 -4.37 -6.30 -10.24
C ASN A 98 -4.04 -4.82 -9.98
N LEU A 99 -4.90 -4.15 -9.21
CA LEU A 99 -4.69 -2.77 -8.76
C LEU A 99 -3.87 -2.73 -7.47
N SER A 100 -2.88 -1.85 -7.41
CA SER A 100 -2.02 -1.62 -6.24
C SER A 100 -1.73 -0.13 -6.04
N VAL A 101 -1.12 0.19 -4.90
CA VAL A 101 -0.71 1.56 -4.59
C VAL A 101 0.63 1.85 -5.26
N ASP A 102 0.72 3.01 -5.93
CA ASP A 102 1.97 3.63 -6.31
C ASP A 102 2.40 4.60 -5.20
N TYR A 103 3.24 4.11 -4.28
CA TYR A 103 3.68 4.86 -3.10
C TYR A 103 4.41 6.16 -3.49
N SER A 104 5.12 6.17 -4.61
CA SER A 104 5.81 7.39 -5.09
C SER A 104 4.87 8.57 -5.39
N LYS A 105 3.57 8.31 -5.62
CA LYS A 105 2.55 9.31 -5.93
C LYS A 105 1.54 9.54 -4.79
N VAL A 106 1.77 8.95 -3.62
CA VAL A 106 0.91 9.16 -2.47
C VAL A 106 1.15 10.56 -1.90
N GLU A 107 0.09 11.36 -1.91
CA GLU A 107 0.06 12.67 -1.25
C GLU A 107 -0.66 12.55 0.09
N LEU A 108 0.02 12.96 1.16
CA LEU A 108 -0.42 12.83 2.55
C LEU A 108 -0.76 14.17 3.19
N SER A 109 -0.31 15.27 2.61
CA SER A 109 -0.61 16.63 3.05
C SER A 109 -0.63 17.54 1.84
N HIS A 110 -1.44 18.59 1.90
CA HIS A 110 -1.47 19.63 0.88
C HIS A 110 -1.57 20.99 1.56
N GLY A 111 -0.69 21.93 1.21
CA GLY A 111 -0.68 23.24 1.85
C GLY A 111 0.35 24.22 1.28
N THR A 112 0.47 25.37 1.92
CA THR A 112 1.22 26.54 1.41
C THR A 112 2.63 26.68 1.97
N LEU A 113 2.98 25.94 3.02
CA LEU A 113 4.30 26.02 3.63
C LEU A 113 5.34 25.36 2.70
N GLU A 114 6.51 26.00 2.53
CA GLU A 114 7.58 25.41 1.73
C GLU A 114 8.16 24.18 2.44
N GLY A 115 8.23 23.04 1.77
CA GLY A 115 8.90 21.84 2.27
C GLY A 115 10.43 22.01 2.37
N ALA A 116 11.13 21.03 2.93
CA ALA A 116 12.59 21.02 2.93
C ALA A 116 13.16 20.40 1.64
N ARG A 117 14.39 20.78 1.31
CA ARG A 117 15.18 20.24 0.18
C ARG A 117 16.19 19.22 0.68
N ASP A 118 16.90 18.59 -0.26
CA ASP A 118 17.98 17.62 0.01
C ASP A 118 17.59 16.51 0.98
N LEU A 119 16.37 16.01 0.81
CA LEU A 119 15.81 14.93 1.60
C LEU A 119 16.61 13.65 1.39
N LYS A 120 17.06 13.02 2.47
CA LYS A 120 17.79 11.74 2.44
C LYS A 120 17.20 10.75 3.42
N LEU A 121 17.20 9.49 3.02
CA LEU A 121 16.68 8.35 3.75
C LEU A 121 17.76 7.28 3.85
N GLU A 122 18.15 6.91 5.08
CA GLU A 122 19.19 5.93 5.33
C GLU A 122 18.73 4.85 6.33
N LYS A 123 18.89 3.58 5.97
CA LYS A 123 18.71 2.45 6.89
C LYS A 123 19.91 2.40 7.85
N LYS A 124 19.65 2.37 9.16
CA LYS A 124 20.63 2.12 10.24
C LYS A 124 20.27 0.84 10.97
N GLU A 125 21.15 0.35 11.84
CA GLU A 125 21.01 -0.96 12.50
C GLU A 125 19.69 -1.16 13.25
N LYS A 126 19.17 -0.11 13.92
CA LYS A 126 17.96 -0.18 14.76
C LYS A 126 16.77 0.61 14.21
N GLY A 127 16.88 1.16 13.01
CA GLY A 127 15.88 2.11 12.53
C GLY A 127 16.27 2.86 11.28
N VAL A 128 15.58 3.97 11.07
CA VAL A 128 15.71 4.78 9.86
C VAL A 128 16.17 6.18 10.25
N GLN A 129 17.20 6.67 9.58
CA GLN A 129 17.65 8.04 9.70
C GLN A 129 17.16 8.85 8.50
N ILE A 130 16.54 9.98 8.80
CA ILE A 130 16.06 10.94 7.80
C ILE A 130 16.82 12.24 8.01
N SER A 131 17.25 12.86 6.93
CA SER A 131 17.90 14.18 6.97
C SER A 131 17.38 15.09 5.87
N TRP A 132 17.43 16.39 6.13
CA TRP A 132 16.90 17.43 5.24
C TRP A 132 17.67 18.74 5.43
N ASN A 133 17.57 19.62 4.43
CA ASN A 133 18.11 20.97 4.50
C ASN A 133 17.29 21.84 5.48
N THR A 134 17.97 22.56 6.38
CA THR A 134 17.34 23.38 7.43
C THR A 134 16.96 24.79 6.98
N GLU A 135 17.21 25.15 5.72
CA GLU A 135 16.78 26.42 5.14
C GLU A 135 15.25 26.59 5.21
N GLY A 136 14.82 27.81 5.55
CA GLY A 136 13.42 28.17 5.77
C GLY A 136 13.11 28.50 7.23
N ARG A 137 11.88 28.19 7.66
CA ARG A 137 11.35 28.54 8.97
C ARG A 137 11.80 27.52 10.03
N TYR A 138 12.61 27.98 10.99
CA TYR A 138 13.39 27.13 11.90
C TYR A 138 12.58 26.41 12.99
N ASP A 139 11.37 26.88 13.31
CA ASP A 139 10.52 26.35 14.37
C ASP A 139 9.45 25.36 13.89
N ASP A 140 9.36 25.12 12.58
CA ASP A 140 8.42 24.15 12.00
C ASP A 140 8.59 22.75 12.63
N ILE A 141 7.46 22.09 12.83
CA ILE A 141 7.37 20.72 13.31
C ILE A 141 7.47 19.78 12.12
N VAL A 142 8.38 18.83 12.20
CA VAL A 142 8.57 17.79 11.19
C VAL A 142 7.64 16.63 11.49
N MET A 143 6.84 16.28 10.50
CA MET A 143 5.94 15.13 10.51
C MET A 143 6.50 14.06 9.59
N ILE A 144 6.63 12.82 10.07
CA ILE A 144 7.16 11.70 9.30
C ILE A 144 6.18 10.53 9.31
N LEU A 145 6.01 9.89 8.16
CA LEU A 145 5.26 8.65 8.02
C LEU A 145 6.15 7.57 7.40
N LEU A 146 6.25 6.42 8.06
CA LEU A 146 6.84 5.21 7.50
C LEU A 146 5.74 4.19 7.22
N CYS A 147 5.42 3.95 5.96
CA CYS A 147 4.48 2.93 5.53
C CYS A 147 5.18 1.58 5.40
N HIS A 148 4.54 0.52 5.90
CA HIS A 148 5.01 -0.88 5.84
C HIS A 148 4.02 -1.67 4.97
N PRO A 149 4.22 -1.76 3.64
CA PRO A 149 3.23 -2.30 2.71
C PRO A 149 2.85 -3.76 3.01
N LEU A 150 3.84 -4.60 3.33
CA LEU A 150 3.62 -6.03 3.63
C LEU A 150 2.80 -6.25 4.91
N ARG A 151 3.04 -5.43 5.94
CA ARG A 151 2.32 -5.48 7.23
C ARG A 151 1.00 -4.73 7.23
N ARG A 152 0.72 -3.92 6.20
CA ARG A 152 -0.47 -3.06 6.11
C ARG A 152 -0.60 -2.14 7.34
N LYS A 153 0.54 -1.65 7.81
CA LYS A 153 0.68 -0.73 8.97
C LYS A 153 1.52 0.47 8.57
N ALA A 154 1.43 1.54 9.36
CA ALA A 154 2.33 2.66 9.24
C ALA A 154 2.78 3.14 10.63
N THR A 155 4.01 3.63 10.72
CA THR A 155 4.54 4.33 11.89
C THR A 155 4.41 5.83 11.62
N SER A 156 3.56 6.50 12.39
CA SER A 156 3.31 7.95 12.24
C SER A 156 4.02 8.71 13.37
N LEU A 157 4.79 9.73 13.02
CA LEU A 157 5.37 10.67 13.97
C LEU A 157 4.88 12.07 13.61
N ILE A 158 3.90 12.58 14.37
CA ILE A 158 3.31 13.91 14.16
C ILE A 158 4.23 15.03 14.66
N ASN A 159 5.11 14.73 15.61
CA ASN A 159 6.07 15.68 16.17
C ASN A 159 7.43 14.98 16.27
N ALA A 160 8.02 14.67 15.11
CA ALA A 160 9.25 13.88 15.03
C ALA A 160 10.47 14.67 15.49
N SER A 161 10.56 15.94 15.06
CA SER A 161 11.60 16.88 15.44
C SER A 161 11.20 18.29 15.03
N ARG A 162 12.04 19.28 15.38
CA ARG A 162 11.99 20.61 14.77
C ARG A 162 12.76 20.61 13.44
N ARG A 163 12.43 21.53 12.53
CA ARG A 163 13.09 21.65 11.22
C ARG A 163 14.58 21.97 11.37
N ASP A 164 14.97 22.82 12.31
CA ASP A 164 16.35 23.21 12.58
C ASP A 164 17.27 22.07 13.06
N ALA A 165 16.71 20.95 13.50
CA ALA A 165 17.49 19.76 13.83
C ALA A 165 18.18 19.13 12.60
N GLY A 166 17.63 19.33 11.40
CA GLY A 166 18.16 18.83 10.12
C GLY A 166 18.18 17.31 9.96
N THR A 167 17.89 16.56 11.04
CA THR A 167 17.90 15.10 11.07
C THR A 167 16.89 14.58 12.09
N CYS A 168 16.35 13.40 11.85
CA CYS A 168 15.55 12.63 12.80
C CYS A 168 15.88 11.15 12.66
N PHE A 169 16.13 10.49 13.79
CA PHE A 169 16.28 9.04 13.85
C PHE A 169 14.99 8.43 14.40
N ILE A 170 14.44 7.47 13.66
CA ILE A 170 13.23 6.74 14.04
C ILE A 170 13.63 5.31 14.33
N GLU A 171 13.59 4.97 15.62
CA GLU A 171 13.83 3.60 16.06
C GLU A 171 12.62 2.71 15.72
N LEU A 172 12.88 1.53 15.16
CA LEU A 172 11.86 0.54 14.82
C LEU A 172 12.02 -0.64 15.77
N HIS A 173 11.32 -0.60 16.90
CA HIS A 173 11.44 -1.60 17.98
C HIS A 173 10.86 -2.99 17.64
N HIS A 174 10.20 -3.15 16.50
CA HIS A 174 9.53 -4.40 16.14
C HIS A 174 10.38 -5.23 15.19
N ASP A 175 10.63 -6.48 15.57
CA ASP A 175 11.40 -7.42 14.77
C ASP A 175 10.85 -7.57 13.33
N GLY A 176 11.78 -7.49 12.38
CA GLY A 176 11.53 -7.63 10.95
C GLY A 176 10.96 -6.40 10.24
N PHE A 177 10.60 -5.31 10.94
CA PHE A 177 10.15 -4.08 10.27
C PHE A 177 11.25 -3.47 9.41
N LEU A 178 12.49 -3.53 9.88
CA LEU A 178 13.63 -2.95 9.18
C LEU A 178 14.06 -3.76 7.94
N ASP A 179 13.67 -5.02 7.85
CA ASP A 179 14.05 -5.93 6.75
C ASP A 179 13.00 -6.02 5.65
N GLU A 180 11.80 -5.51 5.91
CA GLU A 180 10.73 -5.41 4.94
C GLU A 180 10.79 -4.08 4.17
N PRO A 181 10.10 -3.99 3.02
CA PRO A 181 9.89 -2.74 2.31
C PRO A 181 9.33 -1.62 3.20
N ILE A 182 10.00 -0.48 3.23
CA ILE A 182 9.54 0.72 3.95
C ILE A 182 9.42 1.88 2.98
N GLU A 183 8.26 2.51 2.96
CA GLU A 183 7.96 3.69 2.13
C GLU A 183 7.88 4.93 3.03
N ALA A 184 8.79 5.89 2.87
CA ALA A 184 8.92 7.02 3.79
C ALA A 184 8.40 8.33 3.19
N TYR A 185 7.75 9.14 4.02
CA TYR A 185 7.24 10.45 3.67
C TYR A 185 7.52 11.46 4.78
N ILE A 186 7.66 12.72 4.39
CA ILE A 186 7.90 13.84 5.27
C ILE A 186 7.01 15.02 4.88
N CYS A 187 6.48 15.73 5.87
CA CYS A 187 5.88 17.06 5.68
C CYS A 187 6.20 17.94 6.88
N PHE A 188 5.97 19.24 6.73
CA PHE A 188 6.30 20.25 7.73
C PHE A 188 5.04 20.99 8.13
N ARG A 189 4.88 21.25 9.42
CA ARG A 189 3.77 22.04 9.95
C ARG A 189 4.33 23.23 10.73
N ALA A 190 3.78 24.42 10.50
CA ALA A 190 4.19 25.60 11.26
C ALA A 190 3.97 25.38 12.77
N ALA A 191 4.83 25.96 13.61
CA ALA A 191 4.76 25.81 15.07
C ALA A 191 3.43 26.31 15.67
N ASP A 192 2.80 27.30 15.04
CA ASP A 192 1.47 27.82 15.41
C ASP A 192 0.32 26.93 14.92
N GLY A 193 0.63 25.90 14.13
CA GLY A 193 -0.30 24.91 13.60
C GLY A 193 -1.17 25.40 12.44
N LYS A 194 -0.93 26.60 11.89
CA LYS A 194 -1.80 27.26 10.89
C LYS A 194 -1.44 26.96 9.44
N GLU A 195 -0.21 26.52 9.19
CA GLU A 195 0.28 26.18 7.85
C GLU A 195 0.88 24.78 7.84
N ILE A 196 0.78 24.11 6.70
CA ILE A 196 1.40 22.81 6.45
C ILE A 196 1.98 22.79 5.03
N SER A 197 3.03 22.00 4.81
CA SER A 197 3.62 21.81 3.49
C SER A 197 2.91 20.70 2.74
N ASP A 198 3.11 20.66 1.43
CA ASP A 198 2.90 19.43 0.66
C ASP A 198 3.80 18.31 1.20
N SER A 199 3.33 17.08 1.12
CA SER A 199 4.10 15.90 1.54
C SER A 199 5.13 15.53 0.49
N ALA A 200 6.35 15.26 0.91
CA ALA A 200 7.41 14.77 0.05
C ALA A 200 7.66 13.27 0.30
N TYR A 201 7.79 12.53 -0.80
CA TYR A 201 8.20 11.12 -0.77
C TYR A 201 9.73 11.02 -0.71
N LEU A 202 10.24 10.33 0.30
CA LEU A 202 11.67 10.16 0.56
C LEU A 202 12.28 8.98 -0.19
N GLY A 203 11.44 8.08 -0.70
CA GLY A 203 11.88 6.85 -1.33
C GLY A 203 11.50 5.61 -0.54
N ASN A 204 12.03 4.49 -1.05
CA ASN A 204 11.79 3.15 -0.55
C ASN A 204 13.10 2.58 0.05
N LEU A 205 12.99 1.91 1.20
CA LEU A 205 14.03 1.04 1.73
C LEU A 205 13.66 -0.42 1.49
N ASN A 206 14.66 -1.25 1.16
CA ASN A 206 14.57 -2.70 0.93
C ASN A 206 13.75 -3.15 -0.31
N GLY A 207 13.45 -2.24 -1.25
CA GLY A 207 12.84 -2.55 -2.54
C GLY A 207 11.30 -2.54 -2.53
N GLU A 208 10.69 -2.72 -3.71
CA GLU A 208 9.22 -2.76 -3.83
C GLU A 208 8.64 -4.00 -3.13
N ALA A 209 7.51 -3.81 -2.45
CA ALA A 209 6.76 -4.93 -1.89
C ALA A 209 6.20 -5.83 -2.99
N GLU A 210 6.66 -7.07 -3.01
CA GLU A 210 6.14 -8.10 -3.90
C GLU A 210 4.66 -8.36 -3.61
N THR A 211 3.86 -8.44 -4.67
CA THR A 211 2.43 -8.75 -4.56
C THR A 211 2.21 -10.17 -4.00
N GLU A 212 1.07 -10.41 -3.36
CA GLU A 212 0.72 -11.74 -2.83
C GLU A 212 0.78 -12.84 -3.91
N GLU A 213 0.46 -12.49 -5.16
CA GLU A 213 0.60 -13.39 -6.31
C GLU A 213 2.06 -13.69 -6.65
N GLN A 214 2.94 -12.68 -6.67
CA GLN A 214 4.37 -12.87 -6.87
C GLN A 214 4.97 -13.70 -5.73
N ILE A 215 4.58 -13.44 -4.48
CA ILE A 215 5.00 -14.23 -3.32
C ILE A 215 4.53 -15.69 -3.47
N SER A 216 3.28 -15.92 -3.88
CA SER A 216 2.74 -17.26 -4.12
C SER A 216 3.46 -17.97 -5.26
N GLN A 217 3.74 -17.27 -6.36
CA GLN A 217 4.48 -17.80 -7.51
C GLN A 217 5.92 -18.15 -7.13
N LYS A 218 6.64 -17.26 -6.42
CA LYS A 218 7.98 -17.54 -5.89
C LYS A 218 7.99 -18.71 -4.92
N LYS A 219 6.99 -18.82 -4.04
CA LYS A 219 6.86 -19.95 -3.12
C LYS A 219 6.66 -21.27 -3.87
N LYS A 220 5.76 -21.30 -4.85
CA LYS A 220 5.56 -22.47 -5.74
C LYS A 220 6.84 -22.83 -6.50
N TYR A 221 7.54 -21.83 -7.04
CA TYR A 221 8.83 -22.05 -7.72
C TYR A 221 9.87 -22.63 -6.76
N ALA A 222 10.00 -22.08 -5.54
CA ALA A 222 10.94 -22.53 -4.53
C ALA A 222 10.66 -23.99 -4.08
N GLU A 223 9.39 -24.35 -3.87
CA GLU A 223 8.99 -25.73 -3.52
C GLU A 223 9.36 -26.72 -4.64
N VAL A 224 9.11 -26.35 -5.90
CA VAL A 224 9.49 -27.18 -7.06
C VAL A 224 11.01 -27.26 -7.20
N LYS A 225 11.72 -26.16 -6.94
CA LYS A 225 13.19 -26.11 -7.02
C LYS A 225 13.85 -26.98 -5.94
N GLN A 226 13.36 -26.93 -4.70
CA GLN A 226 13.82 -27.81 -3.63
C GLN A 226 13.65 -29.29 -3.99
N ARG A 227 12.47 -29.67 -4.53
CA ARG A 227 12.24 -31.05 -4.98
C ARG A 227 13.17 -31.42 -6.14
N PHE A 228 13.38 -30.52 -7.09
CA PHE A 228 14.27 -30.73 -8.22
C PHE A 228 15.72 -30.94 -7.76
N ASP A 229 16.23 -30.14 -6.83
CA ASP A 229 17.62 -30.24 -6.36
C ASP A 229 17.90 -31.60 -5.69
N VAL A 230 16.94 -32.13 -4.93
CA VAL A 230 17.02 -33.48 -4.35
C VAL A 230 17.03 -34.56 -5.45
N VAL A 231 16.09 -34.48 -6.39
CA VAL A 231 15.97 -35.47 -7.48
C VAL A 231 17.18 -35.41 -8.44
N GLU A 232 17.71 -34.21 -8.70
CA GLU A 232 18.90 -34.01 -9.51
C GLU A 232 20.14 -34.61 -8.84
N ALA A 233 20.33 -34.41 -7.53
CA ALA A 233 21.42 -35.03 -6.80
C ALA A 233 21.37 -36.57 -6.88
N ASP A 234 20.19 -37.16 -6.68
CA ASP A 234 20.00 -38.62 -6.78
C ASP A 234 20.24 -39.14 -8.21
N TYR A 235 19.74 -38.42 -9.22
CA TYR A 235 19.91 -38.77 -10.62
C TYR A 235 21.39 -38.75 -11.02
N LEU A 236 22.11 -37.67 -10.69
CA LEU A 236 23.54 -37.53 -10.98
C LEU A 236 24.38 -38.57 -10.22
N LEU A 237 24.02 -38.90 -8.97
CA LEU A 237 24.70 -39.95 -8.20
C LEU A 237 24.54 -41.32 -8.87
N GLN A 238 23.33 -41.68 -9.30
CA GLN A 238 23.08 -42.95 -9.98
C GLN A 238 23.78 -43.03 -11.34
N MET A 239 23.80 -41.93 -12.11
CA MET A 239 24.56 -41.86 -13.35
C MET A 239 26.06 -42.01 -13.12
N LYS A 240 26.62 -41.33 -12.10
CA LYS A 240 28.05 -41.42 -11.76
C LYS A 240 28.45 -42.84 -11.35
N ASN A 241 27.64 -43.50 -10.52
CA ASN A 241 27.88 -44.86 -10.08
C ASN A 241 27.86 -45.87 -11.25
N ASN A 242 27.11 -45.56 -12.31
CA ASN A 242 27.03 -46.40 -13.50
C ASN A 242 27.91 -45.90 -14.67
N ARG A 243 29.01 -45.18 -14.37
CA ARG A 243 29.97 -44.66 -15.37
C ARG A 243 29.33 -43.81 -16.48
N GLY A 244 28.25 -43.09 -16.16
CA GLY A 244 27.51 -42.25 -17.11
C GLY A 244 26.47 -43.00 -17.94
N ASN A 245 26.32 -44.33 -17.79
CA ASN A 245 25.29 -45.08 -18.47
C ASN A 245 23.95 -45.06 -17.70
N PRO A 246 22.80 -45.02 -18.38
CA PRO A 246 21.50 -45.21 -17.75
C PRO A 246 21.42 -46.55 -17.01
N VAL A 247 20.93 -46.54 -15.77
CA VAL A 247 20.68 -47.79 -15.02
C VAL A 247 19.40 -48.42 -15.55
N ASP A 248 19.44 -49.68 -16.01
CA ASP A 248 18.24 -50.39 -16.50
C ASP A 248 17.39 -50.91 -15.33
N SER A 249 16.75 -49.98 -14.61
CA SER A 249 15.81 -50.31 -13.55
C SER A 249 14.54 -49.48 -13.67
N LYS A 250 13.40 -50.03 -13.20
CA LYS A 250 12.13 -49.30 -13.13
C LYS A 250 12.25 -48.07 -12.23
N ALA A 251 13.01 -48.17 -11.14
CA ALA A 251 13.27 -47.08 -10.22
C ALA A 251 14.00 -45.92 -10.90
N PHE A 252 15.08 -46.20 -11.65
CA PHE A 252 15.82 -45.18 -12.40
C PHE A 252 14.98 -44.54 -13.51
N ARG A 253 14.16 -45.32 -14.23
CA ARG A 253 13.22 -44.76 -15.23
C ARG A 253 12.22 -43.78 -14.63
N ASN A 254 11.70 -44.07 -13.43
CA ASN A 254 10.81 -43.17 -12.72
C ASN A 254 11.54 -41.90 -12.27
N LEU A 255 12.75 -42.04 -11.71
CA LEU A 255 13.60 -40.92 -11.30
C LEU A 255 13.95 -40.00 -12.48
N ALA A 256 14.38 -40.57 -13.61
CA ALA A 256 14.70 -39.82 -14.83
C ALA A 256 13.48 -39.08 -15.40
N LYS A 257 12.29 -39.72 -15.34
CA LYS A 257 11.03 -39.08 -15.74
C LYS A 257 10.67 -37.93 -14.79
N GLU A 258 10.82 -38.11 -13.49
CA GLU A 258 10.59 -37.07 -12.49
C GLU A 258 11.55 -35.89 -12.68
N TYR A 259 12.84 -36.15 -12.88
CA TYR A 259 13.85 -35.15 -13.22
C TYR A 259 13.42 -34.31 -14.43
N GLN A 260 13.06 -34.96 -15.53
CA GLN A 260 12.68 -34.24 -16.76
C GLN A 260 11.40 -33.42 -16.59
N VAL A 261 10.40 -33.95 -15.85
CA VAL A 261 9.16 -33.22 -15.57
C VAL A 261 9.41 -32.00 -14.69
N LEU A 262 10.24 -32.14 -13.65
CA LEU A 262 10.56 -31.03 -12.74
C LEU A 262 11.42 -29.97 -13.46
N LYS A 263 12.37 -30.39 -14.30
CA LYS A 263 13.15 -29.50 -15.16
C LYS A 263 12.25 -28.66 -16.07
N ASN A 264 11.36 -29.30 -16.83
CA ASN A 264 10.40 -28.61 -17.70
C ASN A 264 9.46 -27.68 -16.90
N LYS A 265 9.04 -28.09 -15.70
CA LYS A 265 8.23 -27.23 -14.83
C LYS A 265 8.99 -25.97 -14.41
N LEU A 266 10.26 -26.09 -14.01
CA LEU A 266 11.07 -24.93 -13.62
C LEU A 266 11.36 -23.98 -14.78
N GLU A 267 11.43 -24.48 -16.01
CA GLU A 267 11.60 -23.65 -17.22
C GLU A 267 10.37 -22.79 -17.54
N HIS A 268 9.17 -23.19 -17.09
CA HIS A 268 7.91 -22.51 -17.43
C HIS A 268 7.16 -21.92 -16.24
N LEU A 269 7.62 -22.18 -15.01
CA LEU A 269 7.03 -21.62 -13.79
C LEU A 269 7.43 -20.14 -13.63
N PRO A 270 6.46 -19.22 -13.45
CA PRO A 270 6.76 -17.85 -13.04
C PRO A 270 7.29 -17.83 -11.59
N GLY A 271 8.07 -16.80 -11.25
CA GLY A 271 8.63 -16.65 -9.89
C GLY A 271 10.09 -17.12 -9.73
N LYS A 272 10.81 -17.32 -10.85
CA LYS A 272 12.27 -17.51 -10.82
C LYS A 272 12.94 -16.28 -10.18
N PRO A 273 13.86 -16.45 -9.20
CA PRO A 273 14.64 -15.33 -8.69
C PRO A 273 15.48 -14.75 -9.84
N GLY A 274 15.33 -13.44 -10.07
CA GLY A 274 16.15 -12.67 -11.02
C GLY A 274 17.48 -12.30 -10.42
#